data_AF-A0A7G7W6Q3-F1
#
_entry.id   AF-A0A7G7W6Q3-F1
#
_cell.length_a   1.000
_cell.length_b   1.000
_cell.length_c   1.000
_cell.angle_alpha   90.00
_cell.angle_beta   90.00
_cell.angle_gamma   90.00
#
_symmetry.space_group_name_H-M   'P 1'
#
loop_
_entity.id
_entity.type
_entity.pdbx_description
1 polymer ?
#
loop_
_entity_poly.entity_id
_entity_poly.type
_entity_poly.pdbx_seq_one_letter_code
_entity_poly.pdbx_strand_id
1 'polypeptide(L)'
;MPIPDFDPTQLTREQVLRALRQMDREGPRMPLSTVYDLVYRGRRYAPRAVAKLAYQLAIGQPDAAWPLPAGAATNRVLEQLDFTIATKRPTLANSPLDGDVAAQEAMQALYTGRETVPKQPKQAVKPEADAVSEPAFAYSMPPSQPYQRAQALQELFISEARLGAALSALRRRHNLILQGPPGTGKTFLARRLAWLELGATDAARVELVQFHPSYSYEDFVQGFRPDAQGTFRLQDGVLLDFCRRAAQEPEHPYFLLIDELNRGNLSRIFGELLLLLEADKRGPAHAVRLPYAPADAPRFFVPENVFFIGTMNLADRSLAPLDYALRRRFAFVEMTPEFGPPLQEYLTEKGVPAAVVKRLTQRLTDLNQTITDDPDLGANFQVGHSYFCAPPAAPAAAEEWLTLILEQEIAPLLDEYWLDQPARATAQKKKLLAR
;
A
#
# COMPACT_ATOMS: atom_id res chain seq x y z
N MET A 1 1.53 47.54 -13.55
CA MET A 1 1.81 47.62 -15.00
C MET A 1 0.77 46.79 -15.71
N PRO A 2 0.16 47.26 -16.81
CA PRO A 2 -0.74 46.43 -17.61
C PRO A 2 0.07 45.24 -18.15
N ILE A 3 -0.52 44.05 -18.06
CA ILE A 3 0.04 42.81 -18.62
C ILE A 3 0.09 43.02 -20.14
N PRO A 4 1.23 42.87 -20.82
CA PRO A 4 1.25 42.96 -22.28
C PRO A 4 0.33 41.91 -22.87
N ASP A 5 -0.42 42.26 -23.92
CA ASP A 5 -1.32 41.38 -24.69
C ASP A 5 -0.53 40.17 -25.20
N PHE A 6 -0.47 39.12 -24.39
CA PHE A 6 0.03 37.80 -24.76
C PHE A 6 -1.19 36.92 -24.96
N ASP A 7 -1.44 36.53 -26.20
CA ASP A 7 -2.47 35.54 -26.51
C ASP A 7 -1.95 34.14 -26.18
N PRO A 8 -2.55 33.41 -25.21
CA PRO A 8 -2.11 32.07 -24.81
C PRO A 8 -2.12 31.06 -25.96
N THR A 9 -2.88 31.31 -27.03
CA THR A 9 -2.96 30.44 -28.22
C THR A 9 -1.68 30.48 -29.08
N GLN A 10 -0.77 31.42 -28.83
CA GLN A 10 0.50 31.54 -29.55
C GLN A 10 1.53 30.47 -29.17
N LEU A 11 1.30 29.71 -28.09
CA LEU A 11 2.18 28.64 -27.63
C LEU A 11 1.45 27.30 -27.65
N THR A 12 1.97 26.35 -28.43
CA THR A 12 1.40 25.00 -28.51
C THR A 12 2.24 23.99 -27.74
N ARG A 13 1.58 22.90 -27.32
CA ARG A 13 2.24 21.78 -26.63
C ARG A 13 3.41 21.20 -27.44
N GLU A 14 3.27 21.12 -28.77
CA GLU A 14 4.33 20.60 -29.64
C GLU A 14 5.59 21.47 -29.62
N GLN A 15 5.43 22.80 -29.58
CA GLN A 15 6.55 23.75 -29.49
C GLN A 15 7.27 23.63 -28.15
N VAL A 16 6.55 23.43 -27.04
CA VAL A 16 7.14 23.16 -25.72
C VAL A 16 7.92 21.85 -25.74
N LEU A 17 7.40 20.79 -26.37
CA LEU A 17 8.14 19.53 -26.54
C LEU A 17 9.39 19.66 -27.42
N ARG A 18 9.35 20.49 -28.47
CA ARG A 18 10.53 20.80 -29.30
C ARG A 18 11.60 21.54 -28.49
N ALA A 19 11.20 22.53 -27.68
CA ALA A 19 12.10 23.24 -26.78
C ALA A 19 12.78 22.31 -25.77
N LEU A 20 12.02 21.42 -25.12
CA LEU A 20 12.57 20.44 -24.17
C LEU A 20 13.59 19.50 -24.84
N ARG A 21 13.29 18.99 -26.05
CA ARG A 21 14.24 18.16 -26.81
C ARG A 21 15.51 18.90 -27.20
N GLN A 22 15.41 20.19 -27.55
CA GLN A 22 16.57 21.01 -27.87
C GLN A 22 17.43 21.25 -26.62
N MET A 23 16.78 21.57 -25.50
CA MET A 23 17.45 21.74 -24.20
C MET A 23 18.18 20.47 -23.75
N ASP A 24 17.61 19.29 -24.01
CA ASP A 24 18.26 18.01 -23.72
C ASP A 24 19.49 17.74 -24.61
N ARG A 25 19.53 18.28 -25.84
CA ARG A 25 20.65 18.11 -26.79
C ARG A 25 21.81 19.06 -26.52
N GLU A 26 21.54 20.27 -26.04
CA GLU A 26 22.56 21.32 -25.86
C GLU A 26 23.31 21.23 -24.51
N GLY A 27 22.89 20.34 -23.59
CA GLY A 27 23.52 20.17 -22.27
C GLY A 27 23.23 21.34 -21.31
N PRO A 28 23.64 21.27 -20.02
CA PRO A 28 23.14 22.17 -18.99
C PRO A 28 23.79 23.56 -19.08
N ARG A 29 23.25 24.42 -19.94
CA ARG A 29 23.36 25.88 -19.85
C ARG A 29 22.01 26.45 -19.44
N MET A 30 21.57 26.20 -18.21
CA MET A 30 20.39 26.90 -17.70
C MET A 30 20.49 27.31 -16.24
N PRO A 31 20.05 28.54 -15.91
CA PRO A 31 19.91 28.96 -14.53
C PRO A 31 18.84 28.11 -13.85
N LEU A 32 19.20 27.57 -12.69
CA LEU A 32 18.29 26.82 -11.84
C LEU A 32 17.15 27.74 -11.40
N SER A 33 15.90 27.33 -11.64
CA SER A 33 14.74 28.02 -11.06
C SER A 33 14.83 27.99 -9.53
N THR A 34 14.48 29.09 -8.87
CA THR A 34 14.55 29.21 -7.41
C THR A 34 13.29 28.71 -6.70
N VAL A 35 12.15 28.61 -7.40
CA VAL A 35 10.83 28.34 -6.79
C VAL A 35 10.05 27.21 -7.46
N TYR A 36 9.99 27.14 -8.80
CA TYR A 36 9.18 26.17 -9.55
C TYR A 36 10.00 25.38 -10.57
N ASP A 37 9.74 24.09 -10.75
CA ASP A 37 10.30 23.22 -11.79
C ASP A 37 9.18 22.69 -12.70
N LEU A 38 9.40 22.73 -14.01
CA LEU A 38 8.62 21.92 -14.94
C LEU A 38 9.19 20.51 -14.93
N VAL A 39 8.34 19.51 -14.67
CA VAL A 39 8.71 18.10 -14.61
C VAL A 39 8.27 17.41 -15.89
N TYR A 40 9.21 16.85 -16.64
CA TYR A 40 8.91 16.10 -17.85
C TYR A 40 9.87 14.91 -18.00
N ARG A 41 9.31 13.69 -18.15
CA ARG A 41 10.07 12.42 -18.26
C ARG A 41 11.14 12.24 -17.17
N GLY A 42 10.81 12.59 -15.92
CA GLY A 42 11.70 12.47 -14.78
C GLY A 42 12.80 13.54 -14.68
N ARG A 43 12.87 14.48 -15.63
CA ARG A 43 13.79 15.63 -15.60
C ARG A 43 13.08 16.89 -15.16
N ARG A 44 13.85 17.84 -14.61
CA ARG A 44 13.37 19.12 -14.09
C ARG A 44 13.96 20.26 -14.89
N TYR A 45 13.11 21.21 -15.29
CA TYR A 45 13.48 22.35 -16.12
C TYR A 45 12.95 23.64 -15.51
N ALA A 46 13.64 24.76 -15.75
CA ALA A 46 13.13 26.07 -15.32
C ALA A 46 11.94 26.48 -16.21
N PRO A 47 10.71 26.65 -15.67
CA PRO A 47 9.50 26.86 -16.48
C PRO A 47 9.62 28.05 -17.44
N ARG A 48 10.18 29.17 -16.98
CA ARG A 48 10.36 30.38 -17.80
C ARG A 48 11.34 30.18 -18.94
N ALA A 49 12.39 29.39 -18.74
CA ALA A 49 13.38 29.15 -19.77
C ALA A 49 12.81 28.23 -20.87
N VAL A 50 12.03 27.22 -20.47
CA VAL A 50 11.27 26.37 -21.40
C VAL A 50 10.27 27.19 -22.20
N ALA A 51 9.46 28.03 -21.54
CA ALA A 51 8.47 28.87 -22.20
C ALA A 51 9.11 29.89 -23.15
N LYS A 52 10.23 30.52 -22.74
CA LYS A 52 11.00 31.44 -23.58
C LYS A 52 11.50 30.76 -24.85
N LEU A 53 12.14 29.59 -24.73
CA LEU A 53 12.67 28.88 -25.89
C LEU A 53 11.54 28.39 -26.82
N ALA A 54 10.46 27.86 -26.25
CA ALA A 54 9.30 27.43 -27.01
C ALA A 54 8.66 28.59 -27.77
N TYR A 55 8.60 29.78 -27.18
CA TYR A 55 8.13 31.00 -27.83
C TYR A 55 9.05 31.47 -28.96
N GLN A 56 10.37 31.48 -28.74
CA GLN A 56 11.36 31.83 -29.77
C GLN A 56 11.26 30.90 -30.98
N LEU A 57 11.06 29.60 -30.74
CA LEU A 57 10.81 28.60 -31.79
C LEU A 57 9.47 28.80 -32.50
N ALA A 58 8.44 29.29 -31.78
CA ALA A 58 7.11 29.53 -32.34
C ALA A 58 7.10 30.71 -33.32
N ILE A 59 7.78 31.81 -32.98
CA ILE A 59 7.80 33.04 -33.79
C ILE A 59 9.00 33.15 -34.73
N GLY A 60 9.94 32.19 -34.66
CA GLY A 60 11.14 32.15 -35.51
C GLY A 60 12.16 33.26 -35.22
N GLN A 61 12.11 33.88 -34.03
CA GLN A 61 13.03 34.94 -33.62
C GLN A 61 13.88 34.49 -32.42
N PRO A 62 15.18 34.20 -32.60
CA PRO A 62 16.03 33.60 -31.57
C PRO A 62 16.32 34.51 -30.37
N ASP A 63 16.18 35.83 -30.54
CA ASP A 63 16.47 36.82 -29.48
C ASP A 63 15.22 37.37 -28.80
N ALA A 64 14.04 36.84 -29.13
CA ALA A 64 12.80 37.36 -28.56
C ALA A 64 12.71 37.13 -27.05
N ALA A 65 12.20 38.15 -26.35
CA ALA A 65 11.92 38.08 -24.93
C ALA A 65 10.60 37.33 -24.69
N TRP A 66 10.56 36.54 -23.61
CA TRP A 66 9.31 35.96 -23.14
C TRP A 66 8.41 37.07 -22.56
N PRO A 67 7.17 37.23 -23.04
CA PRO A 67 6.32 38.38 -22.71
C PRO A 67 5.71 38.34 -21.31
N LEU A 68 5.66 37.16 -20.67
CA LEU A 68 5.06 37.00 -19.33
C LEU A 68 6.12 37.04 -18.20
N PRO A 69 5.74 37.52 -17.00
CA PRO A 69 6.61 37.45 -15.83
C PRO A 69 6.82 36.01 -15.35
N ALA A 70 7.94 35.78 -14.63
CA ALA A 70 8.24 34.49 -14.02
C ALA A 70 7.23 34.11 -12.93
N GLY A 71 7.09 32.82 -12.62
CA GLY A 71 6.17 32.32 -11.60
C GLY A 71 4.78 32.03 -12.17
N ALA A 72 3.72 32.35 -11.41
CA ALA A 72 2.34 31.91 -11.69
C ALA A 72 1.86 32.23 -13.12
N ALA A 73 2.19 33.39 -13.68
CA ALA A 73 1.77 33.76 -15.04
C ALA A 73 2.34 32.84 -16.11
N THR A 74 3.63 32.47 -16.00
CA THR A 74 4.26 31.53 -16.94
C THR A 74 3.83 30.08 -16.66
N ASN A 75 3.68 29.71 -15.39
CA ASN A 75 3.30 28.36 -14.99
C ASN A 75 1.90 28.00 -15.52
N ARG A 76 0.93 28.91 -15.41
CA ARG A 76 -0.44 28.69 -15.90
C ARG A 76 -0.50 28.35 -17.39
N VAL A 77 0.33 29.00 -18.22
CA VAL A 77 0.39 28.72 -19.66
C VAL A 77 0.93 27.31 -19.92
N LEU A 78 1.93 26.86 -19.16
CA LEU A 78 2.49 25.52 -19.30
C LEU A 78 1.54 24.44 -18.75
N GLU A 79 0.85 24.72 -17.64
CA GLU A 79 -0.16 23.85 -17.04
C GLU A 79 -1.36 23.66 -17.98
N GLN A 80 -1.81 24.72 -18.66
CA GLN A 80 -2.86 24.65 -19.70
C GLN A 80 -2.47 23.79 -20.91
N LEU A 81 -1.17 23.55 -21.12
CA LEU A 81 -0.63 22.68 -22.17
C LEU A 81 -0.30 21.26 -21.65
N ASP A 82 -0.87 20.87 -20.50
CA ASP A 82 -0.68 19.59 -19.82
C ASP A 82 0.77 19.30 -19.39
N PHE A 83 1.49 20.33 -18.92
CA PHE A 83 2.80 20.14 -18.27
C PHE A 83 2.70 20.31 -16.75
N THR A 84 3.34 19.39 -16.02
CA THR A 84 3.37 19.42 -14.56
C THR A 84 4.41 20.43 -14.06
N ILE A 85 3.97 21.39 -13.25
CA ILE A 85 4.86 22.30 -12.52
C ILE A 85 4.89 21.89 -11.04
N ALA A 86 6.08 21.64 -10.50
CA ALA A 86 6.33 21.30 -9.11
C ALA A 86 7.05 22.44 -8.39
N THR A 87 6.74 22.69 -7.11
CA THR A 87 7.46 23.67 -6.29
C THR A 87 8.73 23.05 -5.67
N LYS A 88 9.85 23.80 -5.62
CA LYS A 88 11.11 23.35 -4.97
C LYS A 88 11.08 23.45 -3.46
N ARG A 89 10.23 24.33 -2.92
CA ARG A 89 9.94 24.49 -1.49
C ARG A 89 8.44 24.76 -1.38
N PRO A 90 7.74 24.19 -0.38
CA PRO A 90 6.34 24.52 -0.15
C PRO A 90 6.29 25.94 0.43
N THR A 91 6.20 26.94 -0.44
CA THR A 91 5.79 28.29 -0.05
C THR A 91 4.28 28.37 -0.18
N LEU A 92 3.60 28.35 0.97
CA LEU A 92 2.20 28.76 1.11
C LEU A 92 2.04 30.18 0.53
N ALA A 93 1.33 30.31 -0.59
CA ALA A 93 0.58 31.51 -0.97
C ALA A 93 -0.35 31.27 -2.18
N ASN A 94 -1.64 31.14 -1.85
CA ASN A 94 -2.82 31.82 -2.41
C ASN A 94 -3.39 31.47 -3.80
N SER A 95 -4.45 30.67 -3.79
CA SER A 95 -5.79 30.98 -4.37
C SER A 95 -6.82 29.99 -3.79
N PRO A 96 -8.14 30.31 -3.72
CA PRO A 96 -8.79 31.00 -2.61
C PRO A 96 -9.90 30.12 -2.00
N LEU A 97 -9.75 29.72 -0.74
CA LEU A 97 -10.83 29.31 0.15
C LEU A 97 -10.24 29.43 1.57
N ASP A 98 -10.46 30.59 2.17
CA ASP A 98 -9.95 30.99 3.47
C ASP A 98 -10.44 30.08 4.60
N GLY A 99 -9.49 29.53 5.35
CA GLY A 99 -9.74 28.77 6.58
C GLY A 99 -8.47 28.53 7.44
N ASP A 100 -7.28 28.56 6.82
CA ASP A 100 -6.09 27.97 7.45
C ASP A 100 -5.17 28.92 8.22
N VAL A 101 -5.39 30.25 8.18
CA VAL A 101 -4.49 31.19 8.88
C VAL A 101 -4.69 31.12 10.40
N ALA A 102 -5.93 30.94 10.87
CA ALA A 102 -6.21 30.74 12.29
C ALA A 102 -5.65 29.41 12.82
N ALA A 103 -5.65 28.36 12.00
CA ALA A 103 -5.10 27.05 12.35
C ALA A 103 -3.57 27.07 12.43
N GLN A 104 -2.90 27.83 11.56
CA GLN A 104 -1.44 27.99 11.59
C GLN A 104 -0.95 28.86 12.76
N GLU A 105 -1.65 29.95 13.07
CA GLU A 105 -1.32 30.78 14.24
C GLU A 105 -1.56 30.03 15.56
N ALA A 106 -2.62 29.22 15.64
CA ALA A 106 -2.88 28.35 16.79
C ALA A 106 -1.80 27.26 16.95
N MET A 107 -1.37 26.65 15.84
CA MET A 107 -0.31 25.63 15.83
C MET A 107 1.04 26.21 16.28
N GLN A 108 1.36 27.46 15.91
CA GLN A 108 2.62 28.10 16.27
C GLN A 108 2.62 28.62 17.73
N ALA A 109 1.45 29.01 18.26
CA ALA A 109 1.28 29.35 19.68
C ALA A 109 1.40 28.13 20.60
N LEU A 110 0.89 26.96 20.17
CA LEU A 110 1.02 25.67 20.88
C LEU A 110 2.48 25.20 21.01
N TYR A 111 3.35 25.56 20.06
CA TYR A 111 4.78 25.21 20.10
C TYR A 111 5.64 26.15 20.96
N THR A 112 5.16 27.34 21.32
CA THR A 112 5.99 28.39 21.95
C THR A 112 5.57 28.75 23.38
N GLY A 113 4.51 28.15 23.92
CA GLY A 113 4.16 28.23 25.34
C GLY A 113 3.85 29.65 25.85
N ARG A 114 3.40 30.57 24.99
CA ARG A 114 2.95 31.90 25.43
C ARG A 114 1.44 31.93 25.60
N GLU A 115 1.00 32.16 26.85
CA GLU A 115 -0.38 32.49 27.18
C GLU A 115 -0.81 33.76 26.43
N THR A 116 -1.89 33.68 25.66
CA THR A 116 -2.59 34.86 25.14
C THR A 116 -3.93 35.00 25.84
N VAL A 117 -4.09 36.15 26.51
CA VAL A 117 -5.33 36.57 27.21
C VAL A 117 -6.50 36.63 26.20
N PRO A 118 -7.69 36.11 26.51
CA PRO A 118 -8.79 36.08 25.56
C PRO A 118 -9.41 37.47 25.37
N LYS A 119 -9.47 37.94 24.12
CA LYS A 119 -10.38 39.03 23.72
C LYS A 119 -11.78 38.46 23.51
N GLN A 120 -12.78 39.11 24.13
CA GLN A 120 -14.18 38.74 24.01
C GLN A 120 -14.65 38.73 22.54
N PRO A 121 -15.37 37.70 22.09
CA PRO A 121 -15.88 37.64 20.73
C PRO A 121 -17.09 38.57 20.56
N LYS A 122 -17.05 39.40 19.50
CA LYS A 122 -18.25 40.05 18.96
C LYS A 122 -19.16 38.97 18.36
N GLN A 123 -20.44 39.04 18.70
CA GLN A 123 -21.49 38.14 18.21
C GLN A 123 -21.51 38.11 16.69
N ALA A 124 -21.07 37.00 16.11
CA ALA A 124 -21.37 36.63 14.73
C ALA A 124 -22.53 35.62 14.77
N VAL A 125 -23.55 35.91 13.97
CA VAL A 125 -24.75 35.09 13.79
C VAL A 125 -24.34 33.73 13.23
N LYS A 126 -24.69 32.65 13.92
CA LYS A 126 -24.50 31.26 13.46
C LYS A 126 -25.39 31.01 12.24
N PRO A 127 -24.84 30.56 11.09
CA PRO A 127 -25.58 29.67 10.23
C PRO A 127 -25.63 28.31 10.93
N GLU A 128 -26.83 27.73 11.06
CA GLU A 128 -27.00 26.32 11.40
C GLU A 128 -26.35 25.50 10.28
N ALA A 129 -25.09 25.11 10.49
CA ALA A 129 -24.49 24.03 9.74
C ALA A 129 -25.09 22.74 10.31
N ASP A 130 -26.06 22.18 9.59
CA ASP A 130 -26.40 20.77 9.73
C ASP A 130 -25.09 19.99 9.55
N ALA A 131 -24.53 19.54 10.67
CA ALA A 131 -23.43 18.61 10.68
C ALA A 131 -23.96 17.35 10.02
N VAL A 132 -23.65 17.17 8.74
CA VAL A 132 -23.85 15.92 8.04
C VAL A 132 -22.88 14.94 8.68
N SER A 133 -23.26 14.38 9.83
CA SER A 133 -22.60 13.21 10.40
C SER A 133 -22.84 12.09 9.43
N GLU A 134 -21.78 11.44 8.96
CA GLU A 134 -21.92 10.14 8.32
C GLU A 134 -22.80 9.26 9.22
N PRO A 135 -23.82 8.57 8.67
CA PRO A 135 -24.69 7.74 9.48
C PRO A 135 -23.82 6.75 10.22
N ALA A 136 -23.96 6.71 11.54
CA ALA A 136 -23.30 5.73 12.38
C ALA A 136 -23.80 4.33 11.96
N PHE A 137 -23.09 3.71 11.03
CA PHE A 137 -23.28 2.30 10.74
C PHE A 137 -22.87 1.55 12.00
N ALA A 138 -23.87 1.00 12.71
CA ALA A 138 -23.65 0.05 13.78
C ALA A 138 -23.15 -1.27 13.15
N TYR A 139 -21.92 -1.29 12.68
CA TYR A 139 -21.25 -2.53 12.34
C TYR A 139 -20.98 -3.27 13.65
N SER A 140 -21.73 -4.34 13.88
CA SER A 140 -21.45 -5.26 14.98
C SER A 140 -20.46 -6.30 14.48
N MET A 141 -19.40 -6.54 15.27
CA MET A 141 -18.44 -7.59 14.99
C MET A 141 -19.16 -8.95 15.00
N PRO A 142 -18.80 -9.88 14.11
CA PRO A 142 -19.40 -11.21 14.10
C PRO A 142 -19.17 -11.91 15.45
N PRO A 143 -20.12 -12.75 15.90
CA PRO A 143 -19.98 -13.44 17.17
C PRO A 143 -18.79 -14.39 17.13
N SER A 144 -18.02 -14.42 18.22
CA SER A 144 -16.90 -15.34 18.40
C SER A 144 -17.39 -16.79 18.44
N GLN A 145 -16.77 -17.68 17.66
CA GLN A 145 -17.07 -19.11 17.61
C GLN A 145 -15.81 -19.91 17.97
N PRO A 146 -15.93 -21.05 18.67
CA PRO A 146 -14.78 -21.92 18.93
C PRO A 146 -14.10 -22.33 17.62
N TYR A 147 -12.77 -22.24 17.58
CA TYR A 147 -11.98 -22.62 16.41
C TYR A 147 -10.90 -23.61 16.82
N GLN A 148 -10.91 -24.79 16.21
CA GLN A 148 -10.07 -25.91 16.62
C GLN A 148 -9.17 -26.38 15.49
N ARG A 149 -8.09 -27.06 15.86
CA ARG A 149 -7.09 -27.60 14.93
C ARG A 149 -7.69 -28.53 13.88
N ALA A 150 -8.68 -29.34 14.23
CA ALA A 150 -9.36 -30.23 13.29
C ALA A 150 -10.06 -29.46 12.17
N GLN A 151 -10.77 -28.37 12.51
CA GLN A 151 -11.41 -27.50 11.53
C GLN A 151 -10.37 -26.81 10.64
N ALA A 152 -9.28 -26.32 11.22
CA ALA A 152 -8.21 -25.69 10.44
C ALA A 152 -7.59 -26.65 9.42
N LEU A 153 -7.38 -27.92 9.76
CA LEU A 153 -6.83 -28.91 8.83
C LEU A 153 -7.80 -29.32 7.71
N GLN A 154 -9.11 -29.14 7.91
CA GLN A 154 -10.11 -29.33 6.85
C GLN A 154 -10.15 -28.15 5.88
N GLU A 155 -9.97 -26.93 6.40
CA GLU A 155 -10.02 -25.70 5.61
C GLU A 155 -8.70 -25.36 4.90
N LEU A 156 -7.57 -25.79 5.46
CA LEU A 156 -6.23 -25.42 4.99
C LEU A 156 -5.59 -26.54 4.19
N PHE A 157 -5.07 -26.20 3.02
CA PHE A 157 -4.23 -27.10 2.22
C PHE A 157 -2.79 -27.15 2.78
N ILE A 158 -2.65 -27.52 4.05
CA ILE A 158 -1.38 -27.60 4.77
C ILE A 158 -1.31 -28.89 5.59
N SER A 159 -0.12 -29.51 5.64
CA SER A 159 0.07 -30.68 6.49
C SER A 159 0.07 -30.30 7.98
N GLU A 160 -0.32 -31.26 8.83
CA GLU A 160 -0.33 -31.06 10.27
C GLU A 160 1.05 -30.69 10.84
N ALA A 161 2.11 -31.28 10.28
CA ALA A 161 3.48 -30.95 10.65
C ALA A 161 3.85 -29.49 10.33
N ARG A 162 3.47 -29.01 9.14
CA ARG A 162 3.73 -27.60 8.73
C ARG A 162 2.89 -26.62 9.55
N LEU A 163 1.63 -26.94 9.84
CA LEU A 163 0.79 -26.13 10.73
C LEU A 163 1.40 -26.04 12.13
N GLY A 164 1.82 -27.17 12.69
CA GLY A 164 2.49 -27.22 13.99
C GLY A 164 3.79 -26.42 14.03
N ALA A 165 4.59 -26.49 12.96
CA ALA A 165 5.81 -25.69 12.82
C ALA A 165 5.52 -24.19 12.76
N ALA A 166 4.49 -23.77 12.02
CA ALA A 166 4.08 -22.37 11.92
C ALA A 166 3.61 -21.80 13.27
N LEU A 167 2.75 -22.53 14.00
CA LEU A 167 2.31 -22.14 15.35
C LEU A 167 3.48 -22.08 16.33
N SER A 168 4.39 -23.06 16.28
CA SER A 168 5.59 -23.06 17.13
C SER A 168 6.52 -21.89 16.83
N ALA A 169 6.65 -21.51 15.56
CA ALA A 169 7.42 -20.33 15.16
C ALA A 169 6.76 -19.03 15.64
N LEU A 170 5.43 -18.92 15.51
CA LEU A 170 4.64 -17.78 16.00
C LEU A 170 4.79 -17.60 17.51
N ARG A 171 4.60 -18.68 18.30
CA ARG A 171 4.76 -18.64 19.77
C ARG A 171 6.16 -18.28 20.21
N ARG A 172 7.20 -18.71 19.48
CA ARG A 172 8.60 -18.46 19.86
C ARG A 172 9.08 -17.06 19.48
N ARG A 173 8.59 -16.50 18.36
CA ARG A 173 9.10 -15.24 17.81
C ARG A 173 8.14 -14.08 17.94
N HIS A 174 6.87 -14.35 18.21
CA HIS A 174 5.74 -13.42 18.24
C HIS A 174 5.52 -12.66 16.92
N ASN A 175 6.39 -12.85 15.93
CA ASN A 175 6.26 -12.29 14.59
C ASN A 175 6.52 -13.38 13.54
N LEU A 176 5.59 -13.51 12.60
CA LEU A 176 5.63 -14.47 11.52
C LEU A 176 5.44 -13.76 10.17
N ILE A 177 6.19 -14.14 9.16
CA ILE A 177 5.95 -13.74 7.76
C ILE A 177 5.58 -14.99 6.98
N LEU A 178 4.41 -14.96 6.37
CA LEU A 178 3.97 -15.91 5.37
C LEU A 178 4.38 -15.39 4.00
N GLN A 179 5.27 -16.09 3.31
CA GLN A 179 5.79 -15.66 2.01
C GLN A 179 5.54 -16.70 0.93
N GLY A 180 5.26 -16.27 -0.29
CA GLY A 180 5.06 -17.20 -1.40
C GLY A 180 4.34 -16.53 -2.58
N PRO A 181 4.12 -17.28 -3.67
CA PRO A 181 3.43 -16.79 -4.85
C PRO A 181 2.01 -16.28 -4.52
N PRO A 182 1.45 -15.38 -5.34
CA PRO A 182 0.07 -14.92 -5.17
C PRO A 182 -0.91 -16.10 -5.27
N GLY A 183 -2.04 -15.99 -4.56
CA GLY A 183 -3.09 -17.01 -4.61
C GLY A 183 -2.78 -18.32 -3.88
N THR A 184 -1.80 -18.34 -2.98
CA THR A 184 -1.45 -19.50 -2.13
C THR A 184 -2.16 -19.52 -0.77
N GLY A 185 -3.06 -18.58 -0.51
CA GLY A 185 -3.84 -18.54 0.74
C GLY A 185 -3.10 -17.94 1.95
N LYS A 186 -2.10 -17.07 1.75
CA LYS A 186 -1.33 -16.41 2.84
C LYS A 186 -2.22 -15.71 3.87
N THR A 187 -3.06 -14.77 3.43
CA THR A 187 -3.96 -14.02 4.33
C THR A 187 -4.98 -14.95 5.00
N PHE A 188 -5.39 -16.01 4.29
CA PHE A 188 -6.26 -17.05 4.83
C PHE A 188 -5.57 -17.79 5.99
N LEU A 189 -4.36 -18.32 5.77
CA LEU A 189 -3.57 -18.99 6.81
C LEU A 189 -3.26 -18.05 7.99
N ALA A 190 -2.88 -16.81 7.74
CA ALA A 190 -2.57 -15.83 8.80
C ALA A 190 -3.71 -15.70 9.81
N ARG A 191 -4.94 -15.56 9.31
CA ARG A 191 -6.14 -15.46 10.13
C ARG A 191 -6.42 -16.73 10.93
N ARG A 192 -6.21 -17.91 10.33
CA ARG A 192 -6.44 -19.20 11.00
C ARG A 192 -5.41 -19.49 12.08
N LEU A 193 -4.16 -19.08 11.88
CA LEU A 193 -3.13 -19.17 12.92
C LEU A 193 -3.54 -18.32 14.15
N ALA A 194 -4.02 -17.09 13.93
CA ALA A 194 -4.53 -16.25 15.02
C ALA A 194 -5.70 -16.91 15.76
N TRP A 195 -6.71 -17.41 15.02
CA TRP A 195 -7.86 -18.08 15.61
C TRP A 195 -7.51 -19.35 16.39
N LEU A 196 -6.51 -20.11 15.93
CA LEU A 196 -6.04 -21.30 16.64
C LEU A 196 -5.36 -20.96 17.97
N GLU A 197 -4.57 -19.88 18.01
CA GLU A 197 -3.96 -19.40 19.26
C GLU A 197 -4.99 -18.80 20.22
N LEU A 198 -6.04 -18.16 19.69
CA LEU A 198 -7.18 -17.67 20.47
C LEU A 198 -8.13 -18.79 20.93
N GLY A 199 -8.13 -19.93 20.23
CA GLY A 199 -9.16 -20.96 20.35
C GLY A 199 -10.54 -20.54 19.82
N ALA A 200 -10.65 -19.39 19.15
CA ALA A 200 -11.91 -18.84 18.66
C ALA A 200 -11.73 -17.82 17.52
N THR A 201 -12.80 -17.61 16.75
CA THR A 201 -12.91 -16.61 15.67
C THR A 201 -13.16 -15.20 16.21
N ASP A 202 -12.34 -14.77 17.17
CA ASP A 202 -12.55 -13.51 17.88
C ASP A 202 -12.01 -12.31 17.09
N ALA A 203 -12.92 -11.57 16.47
CA ALA A 203 -12.58 -10.40 15.67
C ALA A 203 -12.13 -9.19 16.49
N ALA A 204 -12.45 -9.11 17.79
CA ALA A 204 -12.03 -7.98 18.64
C ALA A 204 -10.52 -8.00 18.95
N ARG A 205 -9.92 -9.19 18.88
CA ARG A 205 -8.49 -9.44 19.18
C ARG A 205 -7.64 -9.67 17.92
N VAL A 206 -8.24 -9.57 16.73
CA VAL A 206 -7.56 -9.72 15.44
C VAL A 206 -7.80 -8.49 14.59
N GLU A 207 -6.74 -7.72 14.36
CA GLU A 207 -6.77 -6.52 13.51
C GLU A 207 -6.10 -6.84 12.17
N LEU A 208 -6.68 -6.41 11.04
CA LEU A 208 -6.10 -6.59 9.72
C LEU A 208 -5.83 -5.23 9.09
N VAL A 209 -4.58 -4.97 8.75
CA VAL A 209 -4.16 -3.81 7.96
C VAL A 209 -3.50 -4.29 6.68
N GLN A 210 -3.60 -3.51 5.60
CA GLN A 210 -2.89 -3.76 4.36
C GLN A 210 -1.92 -2.60 4.10
N PHE A 211 -0.65 -2.93 3.85
CA PHE A 211 0.36 -1.93 3.51
C PHE A 211 0.31 -1.59 2.02
N HIS A 212 0.54 -0.32 1.72
CA HIS A 212 0.63 0.20 0.37
C HIS A 212 1.77 1.24 0.29
N PRO A 213 2.23 1.63 -0.91
CA PRO A 213 3.40 2.51 -1.05
C PRO A 213 3.28 3.85 -0.31
N SER A 214 2.06 4.38 -0.18
CA SER A 214 1.79 5.64 0.55
C SER A 214 1.52 5.46 2.05
N TYR A 215 1.60 4.24 2.59
CA TYR A 215 1.31 3.98 4.00
C TYR A 215 2.47 4.49 4.85
N SER A 216 2.18 5.32 5.86
CA SER A 216 3.18 6.11 6.56
C SER A 216 3.29 5.78 8.05
N TYR A 217 4.30 6.36 8.71
CA TYR A 217 4.44 6.28 10.16
C TYR A 217 3.26 6.95 10.86
N GLU A 218 2.79 8.06 10.30
CA GLU A 218 1.70 8.88 10.82
C GLU A 218 0.36 8.16 10.80
N ASP A 219 0.19 7.18 9.90
CA ASP A 219 -1.00 6.33 9.82
C ASP A 219 -0.94 5.13 10.76
N PHE A 220 0.26 4.58 10.93
CA PHE A 220 0.45 3.33 11.64
C PHE A 220 0.72 3.50 13.12
N VAL A 221 1.55 4.49 13.46
CA VAL A 221 2.06 4.71 14.81
C VAL A 221 1.35 5.90 15.43
N GLN A 222 1.64 7.11 14.97
CA GLN A 222 1.03 8.34 15.50
C GLN A 222 1.31 9.52 14.57
N GLY A 223 0.34 10.40 14.38
CA GLY A 223 0.49 11.57 13.52
C GLY A 223 -0.47 12.70 13.84
N PHE A 224 -0.14 13.92 13.42
CA PHE A 224 -1.05 15.05 13.51
C PHE A 224 -2.08 14.99 12.37
N ARG A 225 -3.36 14.97 12.73
CA ARG A 225 -4.47 14.95 11.79
C ARG A 225 -5.47 16.07 12.12
N PRO A 226 -6.05 16.73 11.10
CA PRO A 226 -7.07 17.74 11.35
C PRO A 226 -8.33 17.08 11.92
N ASP A 227 -8.91 17.70 12.95
CA ASP A 227 -10.26 17.38 13.42
C ASP A 227 -11.33 18.03 12.51
N ALA A 228 -12.61 17.79 12.82
CA ALA A 228 -13.73 18.35 12.06
C ALA A 228 -13.78 19.89 12.07
N GLN A 229 -13.00 20.54 12.93
CA GLN A 229 -12.87 21.99 13.04
C GLN A 229 -11.57 22.51 12.38
N GLY A 230 -10.81 21.65 11.69
CA GLY A 230 -9.54 22.00 11.07
C GLY A 230 -8.37 22.14 12.05
N THR A 231 -8.57 21.82 13.33
CA THR A 231 -7.51 21.87 14.34
C THR A 231 -6.71 20.58 14.29
N PHE A 232 -5.39 20.69 14.16
CA PHE A 232 -4.52 19.52 14.15
C PHE A 232 -4.40 18.93 15.55
N ARG A 233 -4.80 17.67 15.70
CA ARG A 233 -4.62 16.90 16.92
C ARG A 233 -3.73 15.72 16.65
N LEU A 234 -2.91 15.38 17.65
CA LEU A 234 -2.16 14.15 17.64
C LEU A 234 -3.16 12.99 17.76
N GLN A 235 -3.16 12.10 16.78
CA GLN A 235 -4.01 10.93 16.73
C GLN A 235 -3.12 9.68 16.70
N ASP A 236 -3.54 8.68 17.45
CA ASP A 236 -2.88 7.39 17.45
C ASP A 236 -3.20 6.63 16.16
N GLY A 237 -2.18 5.98 15.63
CA GLY A 237 -2.33 5.08 14.50
C GLY A 237 -2.74 3.69 14.96
N VAL A 238 -2.98 2.82 13.98
CA VAL A 238 -3.53 1.48 14.21
C VAL A 238 -2.71 0.67 15.22
N LEU A 239 -1.37 0.75 15.17
CA LEU A 239 -0.51 0.00 16.07
C LEU A 239 -0.64 0.46 17.53
N LEU A 240 -0.69 1.77 17.78
CA LEU A 240 -0.78 2.31 19.14
C LEU A 240 -2.11 1.93 19.78
N ASP A 241 -3.21 2.14 19.06
CA ASP A 241 -4.54 1.78 19.52
C ASP A 241 -4.67 0.28 19.78
N PHE A 242 -4.12 -0.54 18.88
CA PHE A 242 -4.07 -1.98 19.02
C PHE A 242 -3.29 -2.42 20.27
N CYS A 243 -2.07 -1.87 20.47
CA CYS A 243 -1.25 -2.18 21.63
C CYS A 243 -1.90 -1.72 22.94
N ARG A 244 -2.60 -0.59 22.96
CA ARG A 244 -3.30 -0.12 24.17
C ARG A 244 -4.46 -1.04 24.54
N ARG A 245 -5.23 -1.53 23.57
CA ARG A 245 -6.26 -2.56 23.81
C ARG A 245 -5.64 -3.83 24.37
N ALA A 246 -4.56 -4.32 23.74
CA ALA A 246 -3.86 -5.50 24.22
C ALA A 246 -3.30 -5.35 25.65
N ALA A 247 -2.82 -4.17 26.02
CA ALA A 247 -2.30 -3.89 27.35
C ALA A 247 -3.38 -3.89 28.46
N GLN A 248 -4.65 -3.68 28.12
CA GLN A 248 -5.77 -3.78 29.06
C GLN A 248 -6.16 -5.22 29.38
N GLU A 249 -5.76 -6.17 28.52
CA GLU A 249 -6.10 -7.59 28.61
C GLU A 249 -4.85 -8.47 28.47
N PRO A 250 -3.88 -8.37 29.40
CA PRO A 250 -2.56 -9.00 29.27
C PRO A 250 -2.60 -10.53 29.19
N GLU A 251 -3.65 -11.17 29.71
CA GLU A 251 -3.84 -12.63 29.71
C GLU A 251 -4.34 -13.17 28.36
N HIS A 252 -4.75 -12.30 27.44
CA HIS A 252 -5.32 -12.69 26.15
C HIS A 252 -4.39 -12.29 25.00
N PRO A 253 -4.12 -13.17 24.03
CA PRO A 253 -3.28 -12.82 22.89
C PRO A 253 -4.04 -11.91 21.91
N TYR A 254 -3.30 -11.00 21.26
CA TYR A 254 -3.80 -10.05 20.28
C TYR A 254 -2.99 -10.18 18.99
N PHE A 255 -3.65 -10.34 17.84
CA PHE A 255 -2.99 -10.53 16.55
C PHE A 255 -3.17 -9.33 15.62
N LEU A 256 -2.08 -8.71 15.19
CA LEU A 256 -2.06 -7.73 14.12
C LEU A 256 -1.60 -8.44 12.83
N LEU A 257 -2.53 -8.61 11.90
CA LEU A 257 -2.29 -9.15 10.57
C LEU A 257 -1.93 -7.99 9.63
N ILE A 258 -0.79 -8.10 8.97
CA ILE A 258 -0.30 -7.08 8.03
C ILE A 258 -0.22 -7.70 6.63
N ASP A 259 -1.21 -7.41 5.80
CA ASP A 259 -1.23 -7.86 4.41
C ASP A 259 -0.29 -7.01 3.55
N GLU A 260 0.33 -7.62 2.54
CA GLU A 260 1.26 -6.96 1.61
C GLU A 260 2.39 -6.19 2.32
N LEU A 261 2.98 -6.82 3.35
CA LEU A 261 3.97 -6.20 4.24
C LEU A 261 5.14 -5.52 3.47
N ASN A 262 5.54 -6.10 2.35
CA ASN A 262 6.62 -5.65 1.46
C ASN A 262 6.27 -4.47 0.55
N ARG A 263 4.99 -4.07 0.43
CA ARG A 263 4.57 -2.91 -0.37
C ARG A 263 4.82 -1.59 0.36
N GLY A 264 5.01 -1.63 1.68
CA GLY A 264 5.38 -0.48 2.50
C GLY A 264 6.87 -0.42 2.82
N ASN A 265 7.39 0.78 3.09
CA ASN A 265 8.74 0.91 3.64
C ASN A 265 8.71 0.65 5.15
N LEU A 266 8.92 -0.61 5.54
CA LEU A 266 8.80 -1.06 6.92
C LEU A 266 9.66 -0.27 7.92
N SER A 267 10.89 0.04 7.55
CA SER A 267 11.78 0.82 8.42
C SER A 267 11.23 2.21 8.70
N ARG A 268 10.54 2.83 7.73
CA ARG A 268 9.88 4.13 7.93
C ARG A 268 8.57 3.99 8.68
N ILE A 269 7.74 3.01 8.32
CA ILE A 269 6.41 2.80 8.92
C ILE A 269 6.52 2.49 10.41
N PHE A 270 7.43 1.60 10.79
CA PHE A 270 7.60 1.22 12.20
C PHE A 270 8.49 2.19 12.99
N GLY A 271 9.36 2.95 12.31
CA GLY A 271 10.28 3.89 12.97
C GLY A 271 11.09 3.24 14.10
N GLU A 272 10.99 3.82 15.28
CA GLU A 272 11.64 3.37 16.51
C GLU A 272 11.03 2.08 17.09
N LEU A 273 9.76 1.79 16.79
CA LEU A 273 9.05 0.61 17.29
C LEU A 273 9.56 -0.68 16.66
N LEU A 274 10.39 -0.56 15.63
CA LEU A 274 11.03 -1.68 14.99
C LEU A 274 11.90 -2.52 15.95
N LEU A 275 12.48 -1.87 16.97
CA LEU A 275 13.19 -2.56 18.03
C LEU A 275 12.25 -3.44 18.87
N LEU A 276 11.04 -2.96 19.13
CA LEU A 276 10.04 -3.56 20.02
C LEU A 276 9.28 -4.72 19.36
N LEU A 277 9.54 -5.00 18.09
CA LEU A 277 9.08 -6.22 17.45
C LEU A 277 9.73 -7.46 18.06
N GLU A 278 11.00 -7.38 18.47
CA GLU A 278 11.72 -8.53 19.06
C GLU A 278 11.03 -8.98 20.36
N ALA A 279 10.75 -10.28 20.50
CA ALA A 279 9.95 -10.82 21.61
C ALA A 279 10.57 -10.52 22.99
N ASP A 280 11.89 -10.50 23.09
CA ASP A 280 12.67 -10.19 24.29
C ASP A 280 12.81 -8.69 24.58
N LYS A 281 12.19 -7.82 23.76
CA LYS A 281 12.25 -6.36 23.89
C LYS A 281 10.87 -5.73 24.04
N ARG A 282 9.93 -6.50 24.57
CA ARG A 282 8.54 -6.10 24.81
C ARG A 282 8.30 -5.80 26.28
N GLY A 283 7.19 -5.13 26.55
CA GLY A 283 6.81 -4.76 27.90
C GLY A 283 7.46 -3.47 28.42
N PRO A 284 7.09 -3.04 29.63
CA PRO A 284 7.44 -1.72 30.17
C PRO A 284 8.94 -1.45 30.30
N ALA A 285 9.75 -2.50 30.50
CA ALA A 285 11.21 -2.38 30.65
C ALA A 285 11.91 -1.86 29.39
N HIS A 286 11.29 -2.03 28.22
CA HIS A 286 11.82 -1.61 26.93
C HIS A 286 11.12 -0.37 26.36
N ALA A 287 10.30 0.32 27.18
CA ALA A 287 9.50 1.43 26.71
C ALA A 287 10.34 2.58 26.13
N VAL A 288 9.93 3.05 24.95
CA VAL A 288 10.57 4.12 24.18
C VAL A 288 9.72 5.38 24.19
N ARG A 289 10.37 6.53 23.96
CA ARG A 289 9.66 7.79 23.76
C ARG A 289 9.35 7.96 22.28
N LEU A 290 8.08 8.17 21.95
CA LEU A 290 7.65 8.43 20.56
C LEU A 290 8.06 9.85 20.13
N PRO A 291 8.39 10.10 18.86
CA PRO A 291 8.81 11.41 18.34
C PRO A 291 7.80 12.54 18.57
N TYR A 292 6.51 12.25 18.42
CA TYR A 292 5.44 13.25 18.58
C TYR A 292 4.95 13.37 20.03
N ALA A 293 5.45 12.53 20.94
CA ALA A 293 4.99 12.54 22.33
C ALA A 293 5.60 13.73 23.11
N PRO A 294 4.76 14.48 23.86
CA PRO A 294 5.22 15.48 24.83
C PRO A 294 6.29 14.94 25.79
N ALA A 295 7.05 15.84 26.42
CA ALA A 295 8.17 15.44 27.29
C ALA A 295 7.75 14.67 28.55
N ASP A 296 6.55 14.94 29.03
CA ASP A 296 5.89 14.34 30.18
C ASP A 296 4.98 13.15 29.80
N ALA A 297 4.77 12.89 28.51
CA ALA A 297 3.94 11.79 28.06
C ALA A 297 4.56 10.43 28.45
N PRO A 298 3.71 9.43 28.78
CA PRO A 298 4.18 8.10 29.10
C PRO A 298 4.91 7.50 27.90
N ARG A 299 5.97 6.72 28.20
CA ARG A 299 6.68 5.97 27.18
C ARG A 299 5.81 4.84 26.63
N PHE A 300 6.00 4.52 25.37
CA PHE A 300 5.29 3.46 24.68
C PHE A 300 6.10 2.16 24.66
N PHE A 301 5.43 1.03 24.81
CA PHE A 301 6.01 -0.30 24.61
C PHE A 301 5.00 -1.18 23.86
N VAL A 302 5.52 -2.19 23.15
CA VAL A 302 4.67 -3.25 22.58
C VAL A 302 4.41 -4.30 23.67
N PRO A 303 3.14 -4.62 23.99
CA PRO A 303 2.81 -5.65 24.97
C PRO A 303 3.29 -7.05 24.58
N GLU A 304 3.57 -7.90 25.57
CA GLU A 304 4.07 -9.27 25.35
C GLU A 304 3.03 -10.17 24.66
N ASN A 305 1.74 -9.93 24.93
CA ASN A 305 0.59 -10.64 24.36
C ASN A 305 0.23 -10.22 22.93
N VAL A 306 0.97 -9.29 22.30
CA VAL A 306 0.77 -8.93 20.89
C VAL A 306 1.49 -9.93 19.97
N PHE A 307 0.93 -10.22 18.81
CA PHE A 307 1.52 -11.08 17.78
C PHE A 307 1.37 -10.41 16.43
N PHE A 308 2.41 -10.45 15.61
CA PHE A 308 2.39 -9.91 14.26
C PHE A 308 2.42 -11.05 13.25
N ILE A 309 1.51 -11.05 12.27
CA ILE A 309 1.57 -11.98 11.15
C ILE A 309 1.51 -11.18 9.85
N GLY A 310 2.65 -11.09 9.16
CA GLY A 310 2.76 -10.45 7.87
C GLY A 310 2.53 -11.43 6.72
N THR A 311 1.95 -10.98 5.62
CA THR A 311 1.97 -11.71 4.34
C THR A 311 2.91 -11.00 3.37
N MET A 312 3.55 -11.76 2.49
CA MET A 312 4.53 -11.23 1.54
C MET A 312 4.39 -11.93 0.19
N ASN A 313 3.98 -11.19 -0.84
CA ASN A 313 4.00 -11.68 -2.22
C ASN A 313 5.41 -11.60 -2.78
N LEU A 314 5.97 -12.71 -3.25
CA LEU A 314 7.36 -12.74 -3.76
C LEU A 314 7.48 -12.40 -5.25
N ALA A 315 6.36 -12.38 -5.99
CA ALA A 315 6.34 -12.10 -7.43
C ALA A 315 6.43 -10.60 -7.76
N ASP A 316 6.05 -9.71 -6.83
CA ASP A 316 6.00 -8.27 -7.10
C ASP A 316 7.43 -7.70 -7.23
N ARG A 317 7.79 -7.21 -8.42
CA ARG A 317 9.14 -6.64 -8.67
C ARG A 317 9.33 -5.22 -8.12
N SER A 318 8.25 -4.57 -7.66
CA SER A 318 8.21 -3.18 -7.19
C SER A 318 8.40 -3.01 -5.68
N LEU A 319 8.72 -4.08 -4.97
CA LEU A 319 8.73 -4.13 -3.52
C LEU A 319 9.99 -3.53 -2.90
N ALA A 320 9.85 -2.95 -1.71
CA ALA A 320 10.99 -2.60 -0.89
C ALA A 320 11.63 -3.89 -0.34
N PRO A 321 12.95 -4.12 -0.53
CA PRO A 321 13.60 -5.30 0.02
C PRO A 321 13.56 -5.25 1.56
N LEU A 322 13.24 -6.39 2.16
CA LEU A 322 13.25 -6.55 3.61
C LEU A 322 14.71 -6.55 4.12
N ASP A 323 15.09 -5.51 4.85
CA ASP A 323 16.43 -5.37 5.42
C ASP A 323 16.78 -6.54 6.36
N TYR A 324 18.06 -6.91 6.45
CA TYR A 324 18.56 -8.00 7.29
C TYR A 324 18.19 -7.81 8.77
N ALA A 325 18.22 -6.56 9.25
CA ALA A 325 17.80 -6.21 10.59
C ALA A 325 16.30 -6.47 10.84
N LEU A 326 15.46 -6.39 9.80
CA LEU A 326 14.06 -6.76 9.88
C LEU A 326 13.89 -8.28 9.85
N ARG A 327 14.55 -8.95 8.90
CA ARG A 327 14.45 -10.41 8.74
C ARG A 327 14.71 -11.15 10.05
N ARG A 328 15.71 -10.74 10.83
CA ARG A 328 16.01 -11.41 12.11
C ARG A 328 14.91 -11.30 13.18
N ARG A 329 13.89 -10.45 12.99
CA ARG A 329 12.79 -10.22 13.95
C ARG A 329 11.56 -11.08 13.65
N PHE A 330 11.51 -11.67 12.46
CA PHE A 330 10.42 -12.53 12.01
C PHE A 330 10.89 -13.98 11.88
N ALA A 331 9.97 -14.93 12.11
CA ALA A 331 10.07 -16.25 11.50
C ALA A 331 9.46 -16.22 10.11
N PHE A 332 9.98 -17.02 9.17
CA PHE A 332 9.46 -17.12 7.82
C PHE A 332 8.82 -18.48 7.61
N VAL A 333 7.62 -18.49 7.05
CA VAL A 333 6.94 -19.69 6.57
C VAL A 333 6.69 -19.50 5.09
N GLU A 334 7.30 -20.38 4.31
CA GLU A 334 7.09 -20.41 2.87
C GLU A 334 5.78 -21.11 2.55
N MET A 335 5.05 -20.54 1.59
CA MET A 335 3.81 -21.06 1.04
C MET A 335 4.00 -21.35 -0.43
N THR A 336 3.59 -22.54 -0.85
CA THR A 336 3.66 -23.02 -2.22
C THR A 336 2.25 -23.27 -2.73
N PRO A 337 2.01 -23.19 -4.05
CA PRO A 337 0.77 -23.70 -4.62
C PRO A 337 0.58 -25.17 -4.27
N GLU A 338 -0.68 -25.61 -4.25
CA GLU A 338 -1.07 -26.96 -3.83
C GLU A 338 -2.10 -27.45 -4.85
N PHE A 339 -1.67 -28.36 -5.72
CA PHE A 339 -2.48 -29.01 -6.75
C PHE A 339 -2.52 -30.54 -6.56
N GLY A 340 -1.96 -31.04 -5.46
CA GLY A 340 -1.96 -32.43 -5.05
C GLY A 340 -3.23 -32.83 -4.31
N PRO A 341 -3.17 -33.91 -3.50
CA PRO A 341 -4.33 -34.51 -2.86
C PRO A 341 -5.24 -33.54 -2.08
N PRO A 342 -4.73 -32.58 -1.27
CA PRO A 342 -5.61 -31.70 -0.49
C PRO A 342 -6.61 -30.90 -1.34
N LEU A 343 -6.15 -30.31 -2.45
CA LEU A 343 -7.04 -29.59 -3.36
C LEU A 343 -7.98 -30.55 -4.12
N GLN A 344 -7.45 -31.71 -4.54
CA GLN A 344 -8.23 -32.68 -5.31
C GLN A 344 -9.39 -33.26 -4.49
N GLU A 345 -9.15 -33.59 -3.23
CA GLU A 345 -10.14 -34.07 -2.28
C GLU A 345 -11.20 -33.00 -2.02
N TYR A 346 -10.79 -31.76 -1.76
CA TYR A 346 -11.69 -30.62 -1.58
C TYR A 346 -12.62 -30.41 -2.79
N LEU A 347 -12.07 -30.40 -4.01
CA LEU A 347 -12.87 -30.22 -5.23
C LEU A 347 -13.83 -31.39 -5.46
N THR A 348 -13.39 -32.61 -5.17
CA THR A 348 -14.22 -33.81 -5.27
C THR A 348 -15.38 -33.77 -4.27
N GLU A 349 -15.13 -33.34 -3.03
CA GLU A 349 -16.16 -33.15 -2.01
C GLU A 349 -17.18 -32.08 -2.43
N LYS A 350 -16.73 -31.02 -3.12
CA LYS A 350 -17.63 -30.00 -3.71
C LYS A 350 -18.36 -30.46 -4.98
N GLY A 351 -18.21 -31.72 -5.39
CA GLY A 351 -18.93 -32.30 -6.52
C GLY A 351 -18.32 -31.97 -7.89
N VAL A 352 -17.09 -31.48 -7.94
CA VAL A 352 -16.39 -31.25 -9.22
C VAL A 352 -16.05 -32.61 -9.86
N PRO A 353 -16.41 -32.86 -11.14
CA PRO A 353 -16.14 -34.14 -11.78
C PRO A 353 -14.64 -34.49 -11.79
N ALA A 354 -14.29 -35.75 -11.51
CA ALA A 354 -12.91 -36.21 -11.42
C ALA A 354 -12.07 -35.93 -12.68
N ALA A 355 -12.69 -35.96 -13.86
CA ALA A 355 -12.05 -35.60 -15.13
C ALA A 355 -11.61 -34.12 -15.16
N VAL A 356 -12.42 -33.22 -14.63
CA VAL A 356 -12.13 -31.78 -14.52
C VAL A 356 -11.01 -31.56 -13.50
N VAL A 357 -11.08 -32.20 -12.34
CA VAL A 357 -10.04 -32.11 -11.28
C VAL A 357 -8.68 -32.59 -11.81
N LYS A 358 -8.64 -33.73 -12.49
CA LYS A 358 -7.40 -34.26 -13.09
C LYS A 358 -6.83 -33.32 -14.15
N ARG A 359 -7.69 -32.77 -15.01
CA ARG A 359 -7.30 -31.82 -16.07
C ARG A 359 -6.74 -30.54 -15.49
N LEU A 360 -7.42 -29.95 -14.50
CA LEU A 360 -6.99 -28.79 -13.75
C LEU A 360 -5.59 -29.01 -13.16
N THR A 361 -5.44 -30.06 -12.34
CA THR A 361 -4.21 -30.30 -11.58
C THR A 361 -3.03 -30.60 -12.48
N GLN A 362 -3.22 -31.38 -13.55
CA GLN A 362 -2.18 -31.63 -14.54
C GLN A 362 -1.73 -30.33 -15.22
N ARG A 363 -2.67 -29.53 -15.76
CA ARG A 363 -2.33 -28.30 -16.49
C ARG A 363 -1.59 -27.29 -15.63
N LEU A 364 -2.06 -27.08 -14.40
CA LEU A 364 -1.47 -26.12 -13.48
C LEU A 364 -0.12 -26.59 -12.96
N THR A 365 0.06 -27.90 -12.76
CA THR A 365 1.37 -28.48 -12.40
C THR A 365 2.37 -28.28 -13.55
N ASP A 366 1.99 -28.58 -14.79
CA ASP A 366 2.86 -28.40 -15.97
C ASP A 366 3.20 -26.93 -16.23
N LEU A 367 2.23 -26.04 -16.07
CA LEU A 367 2.43 -24.59 -16.17
C LEU A 367 3.37 -24.09 -15.08
N ASN A 368 3.16 -24.48 -13.83
CA ASN A 368 4.03 -24.08 -12.71
C ASN A 368 5.45 -24.62 -12.84
N GLN A 369 5.61 -25.83 -13.37
CA GLN A 369 6.93 -26.36 -13.70
C GLN A 369 7.61 -25.48 -14.76
N THR A 370 6.88 -25.13 -15.83
CA THR A 370 7.39 -24.24 -16.89
C THR A 370 7.77 -22.84 -16.38
N ILE A 371 7.01 -22.30 -15.43
CA ILE A 371 7.31 -21.01 -14.78
C ILE A 371 8.54 -21.13 -13.87
N THR A 372 8.65 -22.24 -13.15
CA THR A 372 9.77 -22.50 -12.23
C THR A 372 11.09 -22.66 -12.97
N ASP A 373 11.06 -23.34 -14.11
CA ASP A 373 12.23 -23.56 -14.97
C ASP A 373 12.60 -22.33 -15.82
N ASP A 374 11.78 -21.28 -15.78
CA ASP A 374 12.06 -20.03 -16.49
C ASP A 374 13.12 -19.20 -15.73
N PRO A 375 14.21 -18.77 -16.39
CA PRO A 375 15.28 -18.02 -15.75
C PRO A 375 14.87 -16.62 -15.26
N ASP A 376 13.82 -16.01 -15.84
CA ASP A 376 13.35 -14.66 -15.51
C ASP A 376 12.24 -14.65 -14.45
N LEU A 377 11.59 -15.79 -14.21
CA LEU A 377 10.46 -15.93 -13.28
C LEU A 377 10.86 -16.73 -12.03
N GLY A 378 11.06 -18.04 -12.17
CA GLY A 378 11.31 -18.96 -11.06
C GLY A 378 10.10 -19.27 -10.18
N ALA A 379 10.32 -19.98 -9.08
CA ALA A 379 9.26 -20.54 -8.23
C ALA A 379 8.32 -19.48 -7.60
N ASN A 380 8.78 -18.24 -7.42
CA ASN A 380 8.00 -17.18 -6.80
C ASN A 380 6.82 -16.67 -7.67
N PHE A 381 6.83 -17.00 -8.96
CA PHE A 381 5.80 -16.61 -9.93
C PHE A 381 4.81 -17.74 -10.22
N GLN A 382 4.89 -18.87 -9.52
CA GLN A 382 3.92 -19.95 -9.72
C GLN A 382 2.49 -19.47 -9.47
N VAL A 383 1.54 -19.99 -10.25
CA VAL A 383 0.12 -19.72 -10.10
C VAL A 383 -0.43 -20.48 -8.90
N GLY A 384 -1.04 -19.77 -7.96
CA GLY A 384 -1.64 -20.33 -6.74
C GLY A 384 -2.97 -21.07 -6.98
N HIS A 385 -3.44 -21.78 -5.95
CA HIS A 385 -4.68 -22.57 -6.00
C HIS A 385 -5.95 -21.77 -5.64
N SER A 386 -5.83 -20.51 -5.19
CA SER A 386 -6.98 -19.72 -4.70
C SER A 386 -8.08 -19.52 -5.73
N TYR A 387 -7.72 -19.43 -7.03
CA TYR A 387 -8.66 -19.34 -8.14
C TYR A 387 -9.70 -20.47 -8.12
N PHE A 388 -9.30 -21.65 -7.61
CA PHE A 388 -10.12 -22.86 -7.66
C PHE A 388 -10.83 -23.17 -6.35
N CYS A 389 -10.70 -22.31 -5.33
CA CYS A 389 -11.26 -22.57 -4.00
C CYS A 389 -12.78 -22.29 -3.91
N ALA A 390 -13.39 -21.70 -4.93
CA ALA A 390 -14.82 -21.45 -5.04
C ALA A 390 -15.43 -22.19 -6.26
N PRO A 391 -15.53 -23.53 -6.23
CA PRO A 391 -16.14 -24.29 -7.32
C PRO A 391 -17.65 -24.05 -7.42
N PRO A 392 -18.25 -24.28 -8.61
CA PRO A 392 -19.68 -24.08 -8.80
C PRO A 392 -20.50 -25.12 -8.01
N ALA A 393 -21.69 -24.73 -7.55
CA ALA A 393 -22.58 -25.64 -6.83
C ALA A 393 -23.14 -26.77 -7.73
N ALA A 394 -23.27 -26.52 -9.04
CA ALA A 394 -23.76 -27.49 -10.00
C ALA A 394 -22.59 -28.19 -10.72
N PRO A 395 -22.46 -29.52 -10.64
CA PRO A 395 -21.37 -30.26 -11.30
C PRO A 395 -21.30 -30.05 -12.82
N ALA A 396 -22.44 -29.82 -13.48
CA ALA A 396 -22.51 -29.58 -14.92
C ALA A 396 -21.81 -28.26 -15.34
N ALA A 397 -21.69 -27.29 -14.44
CA ALA A 397 -21.01 -26.02 -14.71
C ALA A 397 -19.49 -26.09 -14.52
N ALA A 398 -18.93 -27.22 -14.08
CA ALA A 398 -17.52 -27.34 -13.74
C ALA A 398 -16.56 -27.13 -14.92
N GLU A 399 -16.91 -27.62 -16.12
CA GLU A 399 -16.07 -27.44 -17.32
C GLU A 399 -16.06 -25.98 -17.79
N GLU A 400 -17.21 -25.30 -17.75
CA GLU A 400 -17.31 -23.88 -18.07
C GLU A 400 -16.57 -23.03 -17.03
N TRP A 401 -16.77 -23.31 -15.74
CA TRP A 401 -16.04 -22.66 -14.64
C TRP A 401 -14.52 -22.75 -14.80
N LEU A 402 -14.00 -23.94 -15.06
CA LEU A 402 -12.56 -24.11 -15.30
C LEU A 402 -12.11 -23.30 -16.52
N THR A 403 -12.85 -23.38 -17.62
CA THR A 403 -12.53 -22.65 -18.86
C THR A 403 -12.47 -21.14 -18.60
N LEU A 404 -13.45 -20.57 -17.91
CA LEU A 404 -13.51 -19.14 -17.60
C LEU A 404 -12.32 -18.70 -16.75
N ILE A 405 -11.96 -19.43 -15.69
CA ILE A 405 -10.78 -19.11 -14.88
C ILE A 405 -9.50 -19.13 -15.74
N LEU A 406 -9.33 -20.18 -16.55
CA LEU A 406 -8.15 -20.30 -17.41
C LEU A 406 -8.07 -19.17 -18.44
N GLU A 407 -9.19 -18.77 -19.06
CA GLU A 407 -9.26 -17.76 -20.11
C GLU A 407 -9.19 -16.32 -19.59
N GLN A 408 -9.84 -16.03 -18.46
CA GLN A 408 -10.07 -14.66 -17.98
C GLN A 408 -9.09 -14.23 -16.90
N GLU A 409 -8.52 -15.18 -16.15
CA GLU A 409 -7.66 -14.87 -15.01
C GLU A 409 -6.23 -15.33 -15.26
N ILE A 410 -6.03 -16.59 -15.64
CA ILE A 410 -4.68 -17.15 -15.78
C ILE A 410 -4.05 -16.82 -17.13
N ALA A 411 -4.79 -16.93 -18.24
CA ALA A 411 -4.21 -16.63 -19.56
C ALA A 411 -3.70 -15.19 -19.67
N PRO A 412 -4.41 -14.13 -19.21
CA PRO A 412 -3.89 -12.76 -19.23
C PRO A 412 -2.65 -12.58 -18.36
N LEU A 413 -2.58 -13.26 -17.21
CA LEU A 413 -1.40 -13.25 -16.34
C LEU A 413 -0.14 -13.75 -17.07
N LEU A 414 -0.27 -14.71 -17.99
CA LEU A 414 0.86 -15.21 -18.78
C LEU A 414 1.43 -14.15 -19.74
N ASP A 415 0.61 -13.20 -20.19
CA ASP A 415 1.08 -12.08 -21.00
C ASP A 415 1.91 -11.11 -20.16
N GLU A 416 1.61 -10.95 -18.87
CA GLU A 416 2.41 -10.15 -17.94
C GLU A 416 3.73 -10.85 -17.57
N TYR A 417 3.69 -12.17 -17.34
CA TYR A 417 4.88 -12.96 -16.99
C TYR A 417 5.90 -12.98 -18.12
N TRP A 418 5.43 -13.14 -19.36
CA TRP A 418 6.28 -13.17 -20.56
C TRP A 418 6.06 -11.94 -21.44
N LEU A 419 6.04 -10.75 -20.84
CA LEU A 419 5.87 -9.47 -21.53
C LEU A 419 6.87 -9.29 -22.69
N ASP A 420 8.13 -9.64 -22.45
CA ASP A 420 9.21 -9.56 -23.43
C ASP A 420 9.30 -10.80 -24.34
N GLN A 421 8.50 -11.85 -24.08
CA GLN A 421 8.48 -13.12 -24.82
C GLN A 421 7.04 -13.50 -25.28
N PRO A 422 6.37 -12.70 -26.12
CA PRO A 422 4.96 -12.89 -26.47
C PRO A 422 4.67 -14.22 -27.19
N ALA A 423 5.64 -14.76 -27.92
CA ALA A 423 5.53 -16.08 -28.54
C ALA A 423 5.44 -17.21 -27.48
N ARG A 424 6.21 -17.08 -26.39
CA ARG A 424 6.17 -18.02 -25.26
C ARG A 424 4.85 -17.90 -24.52
N ALA A 425 4.39 -16.68 -24.23
CA ALA A 425 3.08 -16.43 -23.64
C ALA A 425 1.96 -17.10 -24.46
N THR A 426 1.94 -16.86 -25.78
CA THR A 426 0.96 -17.45 -26.70
C THR A 426 1.01 -18.97 -26.72
N ALA A 427 2.21 -19.56 -26.74
CA ALA A 427 2.38 -21.02 -26.71
C ALA A 427 1.86 -21.63 -25.41
N GLN A 428 2.12 -21.01 -24.25
CA GLN A 428 1.63 -21.49 -22.97
C GLN A 428 0.12 -21.31 -22.83
N LYS A 429 -0.45 -20.19 -23.27
CA LYS A 429 -1.91 -19.99 -23.34
C LYS A 429 -2.58 -21.07 -24.19
N LYS A 430 -2.02 -21.39 -25.37
CA LYS A 430 -2.55 -22.45 -26.24
C LYS A 430 -2.52 -23.82 -25.56
N LYS A 431 -1.45 -24.16 -24.83
CA LYS A 431 -1.37 -25.41 -24.06
C LYS A 431 -2.37 -25.43 -22.91
N LEU A 432 -2.51 -24.32 -22.19
CA LEU A 432 -3.42 -24.16 -21.06
C LEU A 432 -4.89 -24.33 -21.47
N LEU A 433 -5.26 -23.78 -22.64
CA LEU A 433 -6.63 -23.76 -23.16
C LEU A 433 -6.97 -24.91 -24.12
N ALA A 434 -6.01 -25.77 -24.47
CA ALA A 434 -6.29 -26.94 -25.30
C ALA A 434 -7.39 -27.80 -24.66
N ARG A 435 -8.35 -28.32 -25.42
CA ARG A 435 -9.45 -29.13 -24.88
C ARG A 435 -9.07 -30.58 -24.65
#